data_AF-A0A2T9XS83-F1
#
_entry.id   AF-A0A2T9XS83-F1
#
_cell.length_a   1.000
_cell.length_b   1.000
_cell.length_c   1.000
_cell.angle_alpha   90.00
_cell.angle_beta   90.00
_cell.angle_gamma   90.00
#
_symmetry.space_group_name_H-M   'P 1'
#
loop_
_entity.id
_entity.type
_entity.pdbx_description
1 polymer ?
#
loop_
_entity_poly.entity_id
_entity_poly.type
_entity_poly.pdbx_seq_one_letter_code
_entity_poly.pdbx_strand_id
1 'polypeptide(L)'
;MSAPLIQDEAEVIRWLGEGRTYAWMSEEYERRYNVTTGAAVWADCRRRTVFTEQVGPDDGLVPWQVADCHRRAFAVAMLRMEARRRAGAALSPGDTVRLARWRREPDERGLVVSYDAQSDEGFGYVPRRPGLDPDLIREPWTS
;
A
#
# COMPACT_ATOMS: atom_id res chain seq x y z
N MET A 1 -3.80 -28.21 -15.39
CA MET A 1 -3.82 -26.77 -15.08
C MET A 1 -4.93 -26.56 -14.07
N SER A 2 -4.61 -26.27 -12.81
CA SER A 2 -5.64 -26.05 -11.77
C SER A 2 -6.29 -24.69 -11.98
N ALA A 3 -7.62 -24.66 -12.03
CA ALA A 3 -8.39 -23.42 -12.06
C ALA A 3 -8.04 -22.56 -10.83
N PRO A 4 -8.00 -21.22 -10.96
CA PRO A 4 -7.77 -20.36 -9.80
C PRO A 4 -8.91 -20.59 -8.78
N LEU A 5 -8.53 -20.90 -7.54
CA LEU A 5 -9.46 -21.11 -6.43
C LEU A 5 -10.23 -19.84 -6.04
N ILE A 6 -9.83 -18.68 -6.56
CA ILE A 6 -10.40 -17.38 -6.29
C ILE A 6 -11.00 -16.89 -7.61
N GLN A 7 -12.32 -16.70 -7.61
CA GLN A 7 -13.14 -16.38 -8.78
C GLN A 7 -13.35 -14.87 -8.92
N ASP A 8 -13.55 -14.18 -7.80
CA ASP A 8 -13.67 -12.74 -7.67
C ASP A 8 -12.65 -12.24 -6.62
N GLU A 9 -11.56 -11.65 -7.11
CA GLU A 9 -10.50 -11.07 -6.26
C GLU A 9 -10.91 -9.73 -5.64
N ALA A 10 -11.75 -8.93 -6.31
CA ALA A 10 -12.17 -7.62 -5.83
C ALA A 10 -13.06 -7.74 -4.59
N GLU A 11 -13.93 -8.74 -4.57
CA GLU A 11 -14.77 -9.05 -3.41
C GLU A 11 -13.94 -9.56 -2.23
N VAL A 12 -12.92 -10.39 -2.49
CA VAL A 12 -12.00 -10.88 -1.47
C VAL A 12 -11.17 -9.74 -0.88
N ILE A 13 -10.70 -8.82 -1.71
CA ILE A 13 -10.02 -7.58 -1.27
C ILE A 13 -10.93 -6.77 -0.34
N ARG A 14 -12.18 -6.56 -0.74
CA ARG A 14 -13.17 -5.84 0.05
C ARG A 14 -13.39 -6.48 1.43
N TRP A 15 -13.56 -7.79 1.48
CA TRP A 15 -13.77 -8.50 2.75
C TRP A 15 -12.54 -8.50 3.66
N LEU A 16 -11.34 -8.58 3.07
CA LEU A 16 -10.10 -8.41 3.82
C LEU A 16 -10.00 -7.00 4.41
N GLY A 17 -10.40 -5.96 3.67
CA GLY A 17 -10.49 -4.57 4.15
C GLY A 17 -11.53 -4.38 5.27
N GLU A 18 -12.68 -5.04 5.17
CA GLU A 18 -13.72 -5.04 6.21
C GLU A 18 -13.33 -5.83 7.49
N GLY A 19 -12.14 -6.44 7.54
CA GLY A 19 -11.67 -7.23 8.68
C GLY A 19 -12.45 -8.54 8.87
N ARG A 20 -13.07 -9.07 7.81
CA ARG A 20 -13.81 -10.33 7.88
C ARG A 20 -12.87 -11.48 8.22
N THR A 21 -13.36 -12.43 9.03
CA THR A 21 -12.57 -13.60 9.40
C THR A 21 -12.46 -14.56 8.22
N TYR A 22 -11.37 -15.31 8.16
CA TYR A 22 -11.17 -16.31 7.11
C TYR A 22 -12.24 -17.40 7.11
N ALA A 23 -12.82 -17.72 8.27
CA ALA A 23 -13.94 -18.64 8.38
C ALA A 23 -15.19 -18.07 7.68
N TRP A 24 -15.52 -16.80 7.94
CA TRP A 24 -16.64 -16.13 7.30
C TRP A 24 -16.43 -16.01 5.78
N MET A 25 -15.21 -15.68 5.35
CA MET A 25 -14.89 -15.59 3.92
C MET A 25 -15.05 -16.94 3.23
N SER A 26 -14.60 -18.04 3.85
CA SER A 26 -14.77 -19.40 3.32
C SER A 26 -16.25 -19.77 3.17
N GLU A 27 -17.06 -19.52 4.19
CA GLU A 27 -18.50 -19.80 4.15
C GLU A 27 -19.22 -18.97 3.08
N GLU A 28 -18.89 -17.69 2.96
CA GLU A 28 -19.53 -16.80 1.99
C GLU A 28 -19.10 -17.12 0.55
N TYR A 29 -17.85 -17.54 0.34
CA TYR A 29 -17.38 -17.97 -0.99
C TYR A 29 -17.97 -19.30 -1.42
N GLU A 30 -18.11 -20.24 -0.49
CA GLU A 30 -18.81 -21.49 -0.73
C GLU A 30 -20.28 -21.23 -1.08
N ARG A 31 -20.95 -20.32 -0.36
CA ARG A 31 -22.35 -19.95 -0.63
C ARG A 31 -22.56 -19.33 -2.00
N ARG A 32 -21.63 -18.48 -2.46
CA ARG A 32 -21.80 -17.71 -3.71
C ARG A 32 -21.26 -18.41 -4.94
N TYR A 33 -20.10 -19.04 -4.82
CA TYR A 33 -19.35 -19.61 -5.93
C TYR A 33 -19.29 -21.14 -5.88
N ASN A 34 -19.81 -21.76 -4.82
CA ASN A 34 -19.75 -23.20 -4.60
C ASN A 34 -18.30 -23.72 -4.60
N VAL A 35 -17.37 -22.89 -4.11
CA VAL A 35 -15.93 -23.20 -4.01
C VAL A 35 -15.55 -23.24 -2.54
N THR A 36 -15.07 -24.40 -2.09
CA THR A 36 -14.52 -24.56 -0.74
C THR A 36 -13.09 -24.04 -0.69
N THR A 37 -12.86 -22.96 0.04
CA THR A 37 -11.54 -22.34 0.23
C THR A 37 -11.05 -22.53 1.66
N GLY A 38 -9.76 -22.84 1.84
CA GLY A 38 -9.14 -22.94 3.16
C GLY A 38 -8.49 -21.63 3.62
N ALA A 39 -8.22 -21.49 4.92
CA ALA A 39 -7.52 -20.33 5.48
C ALA A 39 -6.15 -20.05 4.82
N ALA A 40 -5.47 -21.10 4.32
CA ALA A 40 -4.23 -20.97 3.57
C ALA A 40 -4.40 -20.22 2.23
N VAL A 41 -5.55 -20.40 1.55
CA VAL A 41 -5.89 -19.69 0.30
C VAL A 41 -6.11 -18.22 0.59
N TRP A 42 -6.81 -17.88 1.68
CA TRP A 42 -7.02 -16.49 2.09
C TRP A 42 -5.73 -15.80 2.55
N ALA A 43 -4.87 -16.52 3.27
CA ALA A 43 -3.55 -16.01 3.66
C ALA A 43 -2.66 -15.76 2.43
N ASP A 44 -2.70 -16.63 1.44
CA ASP A 44 -1.97 -16.44 0.18
C ASP A 44 -2.55 -15.29 -0.65
N CYS A 45 -3.88 -15.21 -0.76
CA CYS A 45 -4.55 -14.14 -1.44
C CYS A 45 -4.22 -12.79 -0.81
N ARG A 46 -4.31 -12.67 0.52
CA ARG A 46 -3.93 -11.45 1.26
C ARG A 46 -2.50 -11.04 0.99
N ARG A 47 -1.57 -12.00 0.92
CA ARG A 47 -0.20 -11.69 0.52
C ARG A 47 -0.19 -11.11 -0.90
N ARG A 48 -0.80 -11.79 -1.86
CA ARG A 48 -0.80 -11.40 -3.28
C ARG A 48 -1.51 -10.06 -3.54
N THR A 49 -2.63 -9.78 -2.86
CA THR A 49 -3.37 -8.52 -3.02
C THR A 49 -2.65 -7.33 -2.43
N VAL A 50 -1.90 -7.52 -1.34
CA VAL A 50 -0.94 -6.52 -0.83
C VAL A 50 0.21 -6.28 -1.84
N PHE A 51 0.51 -7.24 -2.71
CA PHE A 51 1.55 -7.11 -3.74
C PHE A 51 1.06 -6.60 -5.10
N THR A 52 -0.25 -6.59 -5.37
CA THR A 52 -0.83 -6.16 -6.66
C THR A 52 -1.42 -4.76 -6.66
N GLU A 53 -1.17 -3.92 -5.64
CA GLU A 53 -1.40 -2.47 -5.75
C GLU A 53 -0.60 -1.91 -6.92
N GLN A 54 -1.30 -1.76 -8.04
CA GLN A 54 -0.79 -1.46 -9.37
C GLN A 54 0.12 -0.22 -9.33
N VAL A 55 1.26 -0.33 -10.01
CA VAL A 55 2.19 0.78 -10.22
C VAL A 55 1.48 1.85 -11.05
N GLY A 56 1.16 2.99 -10.41
CA GLY A 56 0.53 4.13 -11.09
C GLY A 56 1.51 4.87 -12.00
N PRO A 57 1.04 5.80 -12.85
CA PRO A 57 1.90 6.67 -13.64
C PRO A 57 2.94 7.36 -12.75
N ASP A 58 4.19 7.23 -13.17
CA ASP A 58 5.40 7.45 -12.40
C ASP A 58 5.56 8.92 -11.95
N ASP A 59 5.00 9.26 -10.79
CA ASP A 59 5.39 10.43 -10.00
C ASP A 59 6.66 10.13 -9.16
N GLY A 60 7.57 9.26 -9.62
CA GLY A 60 8.94 9.02 -9.13
C GLY A 60 9.13 8.42 -7.72
N LEU A 61 8.28 8.78 -6.75
CA LEU A 61 8.39 8.39 -5.34
C LEU A 61 7.07 7.86 -4.75
N VAL A 62 6.00 7.84 -5.54
CA VAL A 62 4.70 7.28 -5.13
C VAL A 62 4.37 6.18 -6.14
N PRO A 63 4.89 4.96 -5.95
CA PRO A 63 4.68 3.89 -6.92
C PRO A 63 3.23 3.41 -6.93
N TRP A 64 2.47 3.60 -5.84
CA TRP A 64 1.11 3.07 -5.72
C TRP A 64 0.06 3.89 -6.49
N GLN A 65 -0.95 3.20 -7.00
CA GLN A 65 -2.20 3.84 -7.41
C GLN A 65 -3.00 4.32 -6.19
N VAL A 66 -2.81 5.59 -5.81
CA VAL A 66 -3.46 6.19 -4.64
C VAL A 66 -4.96 6.38 -4.88
N ALA A 67 -5.79 5.79 -4.01
CA ALA A 67 -7.23 5.90 -4.01
C ALA A 67 -7.67 7.36 -3.80
N ASP A 68 -8.79 7.75 -4.41
CA ASP A 68 -9.25 9.14 -4.44
C ASP A 68 -9.43 9.75 -3.04
N CYS A 69 -9.92 8.96 -2.09
CA CYS A 69 -10.05 9.35 -0.68
C CYS A 69 -8.71 9.66 0.00
N HIS A 70 -7.61 9.04 -0.43
CA HIS A 70 -6.27 9.20 0.16
C HIS A 70 -5.40 10.21 -0.59
N ARG A 71 -5.84 10.75 -1.74
CA ARG A 71 -5.05 11.69 -2.57
C ARG A 71 -4.64 12.98 -1.86
N ARG A 72 -5.37 13.35 -0.80
CA ARG A 72 -5.12 14.54 0.03
C ARG A 72 -4.40 14.23 1.34
N ALA A 73 -4.01 12.98 1.56
CA ALA A 73 -3.29 12.59 2.77
C ALA A 73 -1.94 13.35 2.85
N PHE A 74 -1.53 13.66 4.08
CA PHE A 74 -0.30 14.42 4.30
C PHE A 74 0.94 13.70 3.74
N ALA A 75 1.03 12.39 3.94
CA ALA A 75 2.15 11.59 3.46
C ALA A 75 2.33 11.65 1.92
N VAL A 76 1.25 11.48 1.13
CA VAL A 76 1.35 11.58 -0.34
C VAL A 76 1.72 12.97 -0.81
N ALA A 77 1.25 14.02 -0.12
CA ALA A 77 1.63 15.39 -0.44
C ALA A 77 3.13 15.63 -0.23
N MET A 78 3.69 15.10 0.87
CA MET A 78 5.13 15.19 1.15
C MET A 78 5.97 14.36 0.17
N LEU A 79 5.53 13.15 -0.18
CA LEU A 79 6.20 12.31 -1.17
C LEU A 79 6.24 12.97 -2.55
N ARG A 80 5.12 13.54 -3.01
CA ARG A 80 5.08 14.30 -4.27
C ARG A 80 5.96 15.55 -4.24
N MET A 81 6.06 16.21 -3.09
CA MET A 81 6.95 17.37 -2.92
C MET A 81 8.43 16.96 -3.01
N GLU A 82 8.79 15.83 -2.39
CA GLU A 82 10.13 15.26 -2.52
C GLU A 82 10.43 14.84 -3.95
N ALA A 83 9.49 14.20 -4.65
CA ALA A 83 9.64 13.85 -6.06
C ALA A 83 9.92 15.09 -6.93
N ARG A 84 9.17 16.19 -6.72
CA ARG A 84 9.42 17.49 -7.40
C ARG A 84 10.80 18.05 -7.08
N ARG A 85 11.21 18.00 -5.81
CA ARG A 85 12.56 18.43 -5.39
C ARG A 85 13.65 17.63 -6.11
N ARG A 86 13.49 16.31 -6.20
CA ARG A 86 14.42 15.41 -6.91
C ARG A 86 14.46 15.66 -8.42
N ALA A 87 13.33 16.06 -8.99
CA ALA A 87 13.23 16.52 -10.37
C ALA A 87 13.80 17.93 -10.61
N GLY A 88 14.40 18.58 -9.59
CA GLY A 88 15.03 19.89 -9.71
C GLY A 88 14.07 21.08 -9.61
N ALA A 89 12.80 20.86 -9.23
CA ALA A 89 11.87 21.96 -9.05
C ALA A 89 12.24 22.83 -7.83
N ALA A 90 12.12 24.14 -7.98
CA ALA A 90 12.29 25.08 -6.88
C ALA A 90 11.11 24.96 -5.91
N LEU A 91 11.41 24.72 -4.63
CA LEU A 91 10.43 24.75 -3.55
C LEU A 91 10.46 26.11 -2.86
N SER A 92 9.32 26.51 -2.29
CA SER A 92 9.30 27.69 -1.41
C SER A 92 10.19 27.46 -0.18
N PRO A 93 10.71 28.52 0.47
CA PRO A 93 11.47 28.36 1.71
C PRO A 93 10.70 27.60 2.80
N GLY A 94 9.39 27.87 2.91
CA GLY A 94 8.51 27.17 3.86
C GLY A 94 8.35 25.68 3.55
N ASP A 95 8.16 25.34 2.27
CA ASP A 95 8.07 23.94 1.84
C ASP A 95 9.39 23.19 2.04
N THR A 96 10.51 23.84 1.79
CA THR A 96 11.85 23.26 2.00
C THR A 96 12.06 22.89 3.47
N VAL A 97 11.75 23.80 4.39
CA VAL A 97 11.85 23.54 5.84
C VAL A 97 10.89 22.43 6.28
N ARG A 98 9.64 22.49 5.80
CA ARG A 98 8.61 21.48 6.11
C ARG A 98 9.05 20.09 5.64
N LEU A 99 9.56 19.98 4.42
CA LEU A 99 10.04 18.74 3.83
C LEU A 99 11.27 18.19 4.55
N ALA A 100 12.24 19.04 4.88
CA ALA A 100 13.41 18.64 5.65
C ALA A 100 13.02 18.05 7.02
N ARG A 101 12.09 18.70 7.74
CA ARG A 101 11.59 18.20 9.02
C ARG A 101 10.88 16.86 8.87
N TRP A 102 9.98 16.77 7.89
CA TRP A 102 9.23 15.54 7.64
C TRP A 102 10.12 14.36 7.23
N ARG A 103 11.22 14.59 6.49
CA ARG A 103 12.17 13.52 6.15
C ARG A 103 12.97 13.04 7.35
N ARG A 104 13.34 13.96 8.25
CA ARG A 104 14.18 13.69 9.41
C ARG A 104 13.49 12.79 10.44
N GLU A 105 12.21 13.02 10.71
CA GLU A 105 11.50 12.31 11.78
C GLU A 105 11.33 10.79 11.54
N PRO A 106 10.91 10.31 10.35
CA PRO A 106 10.90 8.88 10.04
C PRO A 106 12.30 8.27 10.02
N ASP A 107 13.30 9.00 9.51
CA ASP A 107 14.68 8.54 9.42
C ASP A 107 15.29 8.29 10.81
N GLU A 108 15.15 9.24 11.74
CA GLU A 108 15.59 9.10 13.13
C GLU A 108 14.90 7.94 13.87
N ARG A 109 13.69 7.56 13.44
CA ARG A 109 12.89 6.49 14.04
C ARG A 109 13.02 5.16 13.29
N GLY A 110 13.80 5.10 12.21
CA GLY A 110 13.93 3.89 11.37
C GLY A 110 12.60 3.50 10.71
N LEU A 111 11.79 4.47 10.32
CA LEU A 111 10.48 4.28 9.69
C LEU A 111 10.50 4.66 8.21
N VAL A 112 9.61 4.06 7.44
CA VAL A 112 9.33 4.36 6.04
C VAL A 112 7.82 4.49 5.81
N VAL A 113 7.43 5.23 4.78
CA VAL A 113 6.02 5.35 4.40
C VAL A 113 5.58 4.09 3.67
N SER A 114 4.51 3.48 4.15
CA SER A 114 3.77 2.44 3.44
C SER A 114 2.41 2.98 3.02
N TYR A 115 1.90 2.44 1.93
CA TYR A 115 0.53 2.67 1.50
C TYR A 115 -0.25 1.36 1.51
N ASP A 116 -1.53 1.45 1.85
CA ASP A 116 -2.53 0.39 1.81
C ASP A 116 -3.89 1.03 1.46
N ALA A 117 -4.32 0.88 0.20
CA ALA A 117 -5.59 1.42 -0.29
C ALA A 117 -6.83 0.93 0.47
N GLN A 118 -6.75 -0.18 1.21
CA GLN A 118 -7.87 -0.74 1.96
C GLN A 118 -7.96 -0.20 3.40
N SER A 119 -6.90 0.44 3.89
CA SER A 119 -6.94 1.10 5.18
C SER A 119 -7.69 2.43 5.08
N ASP A 120 -8.49 2.77 6.10
CA ASP A 120 -9.21 4.06 6.16
C ASP A 120 -8.26 5.28 6.05
N GLU A 121 -7.02 5.13 6.51
CA GLU A 121 -6.00 6.18 6.49
C GLU A 121 -5.17 6.21 5.20
N GLY A 122 -5.07 5.08 4.49
CA GLY A 122 -4.28 4.89 3.28
C GLY A 122 -2.76 4.82 3.54
N PHE A 123 -2.20 5.86 4.16
CA PHE A 123 -0.75 5.98 4.37
C PHE A 123 -0.37 5.82 5.84
N GLY A 124 0.66 5.02 6.10
CA GLY A 124 1.19 4.80 7.45
C GLY A 124 2.71 4.79 7.50
N TYR A 125 3.26 4.89 8.71
CA TYR A 125 4.70 4.70 8.95
C TYR A 125 4.95 3.32 9.53
N VAL A 126 5.83 2.56 8.88
CA VAL A 126 6.19 1.20 9.29
C VAL A 126 7.70 1.08 9.49
N PRO A 127 8.17 0.13 10.33
CA PRO A 127 9.60 -0.13 10.47
C PRO A 127 10.26 -0.44 9.12
N ARG A 128 11.40 0.20 8.89
CA ARG A 128 12.27 -0.01 7.73
C ARG A 128 12.81 -1.44 7.76
N ARG A 129 12.75 -2.14 6.63
CA ARG A 129 13.42 -3.43 6.44
C ARG A 129 14.90 -3.21 6.13
N PRO A 130 15.84 -3.72 6.94
CA PRO A 130 17.26 -3.62 6.64
C PRO A 130 17.58 -4.22 5.26
N GLY A 131 18.26 -3.44 4.41
CA GLY A 131 18.69 -3.89 3.08
C GLY A 131 17.61 -3.96 1.99
N LEU A 132 16.34 -3.67 2.31
CA LEU A 132 15.23 -3.73 1.35
C LEU A 132 14.52 -2.39 1.13
N ASP A 133 14.49 -1.53 2.15
CA ASP A 133 13.85 -0.21 2.06
C ASP A 133 14.96 0.86 2.05
N PRO A 134 15.53 1.21 0.88
CA PRO A 134 16.68 2.12 0.79
C PRO A 134 16.32 3.59 1.04
N ASP A 135 15.04 3.95 0.91
CA ASP A 135 14.60 5.35 0.83
C ASP A 135 13.38 5.63 1.74
N LEU A 136 12.60 6.67 1.44
CA LEU A 136 11.47 7.18 2.23
C LEU A 136 10.21 6.31 2.17
N ILE A 137 10.10 5.45 1.16
CA ILE A 137 8.97 4.57 0.95
C ILE A 137 9.35 3.12 1.19
N ARG A 138 8.36 2.33 1.59
CA ARG A 138 8.41 0.89 1.49
C ARG A 138 8.08 0.50 0.06
N GLU A 139 9.07 0.07 -0.71
CA GLU A 139 8.81 -0.35 -2.09
C GLU A 139 7.80 -1.51 -2.08
N PRO A 140 6.73 -1.42 -2.89
CA PRO A 140 5.86 -2.56 -3.14
C PRO A 140 6.74 -3.62 -3.82
N TRP A 141 6.72 -4.84 -3.28
CA TRP A 141 7.57 -5.90 -3.82
C TRP A 141 7.13 -6.22 -5.24
N THR A 142 7.96 -5.84 -6.22
CA THR A 142 7.83 -6.25 -7.61
C THR A 142 8.68 -7.51 -7.78
N SER A 143 8.03 -8.68 -7.68
CA SER A 143 8.64 -9.95 -8.15
C SER A 143 8.46 -10.09 -9.65
#